data_AF-A0ABD6EG80-F1
#
_entry.id   AF-A0ABD6EG80-F1
#
_cell.length_a   1.000
_cell.length_b   1.000
_cell.length_c   1.000
_cell.angle_alpha   90.00
_cell.angle_beta   90.00
_cell.angle_gamma   90.00
#
_symmetry.space_group_name_H-M   'P 1'
#
loop_
_entity.id
_entity.type
_entity.pdbx_description
1 polymer ?
#
loop_
_entity_poly.entity_id
_entity_poly.type
_entity_poly.pdbx_seq_one_letter_code
_entity_poly.pdbx_strand_id
1 'polypeptide(L)' 'MLLMLDGSTPICEDIGRQLLCYGRRIPVHELETRINAVDADTIRCVSKRVFRNRPFAYTVVGRTSDWPGSKYIADSLR' A
#
# COMPACT_ATOMS: atom_id res chain seq x y z
N MET A 1 5.95 -7.42 -9.81
CA MET A 1 4.89 -8.37 -9.40
C MET A 1 5.01 -9.71 -10.11
N LEU A 2 5.33 -9.77 -11.40
CA LEU A 2 5.46 -11.03 -12.13
C LEU A 2 6.50 -12.01 -11.55
N LEU A 3 7.63 -11.51 -11.03
CA LEU A 3 8.64 -12.33 -10.35
C LEU A 3 8.13 -13.01 -9.06
N MET A 4 7.02 -12.54 -8.48
CA MET A 4 6.42 -13.15 -7.29
C MET A 4 5.50 -14.32 -7.62
N LEU A 5 5.25 -14.61 -8.91
CA LEU A 5 4.40 -15.70 -9.37
C LEU A 5 5.23 -16.85 -9.95
N ASP A 6 6.50 -16.96 -9.58
CA ASP A 6 7.37 -18.05 -10.02
C ASP A 6 7.18 -19.28 -9.12
N GLY A 7 6.62 -20.35 -9.69
CA GLY A 7 6.28 -21.59 -8.99
C GLY A 7 4.80 -21.74 -8.63
N SER A 8 4.36 -22.97 -8.41
CA SER A 8 2.95 -23.31 -8.17
C SER A 8 2.42 -22.78 -6.83
N THR A 9 3.22 -22.80 -5.77
CA THR A 9 2.83 -22.32 -4.44
C THR A 9 2.42 -20.84 -4.43
N PRO A 10 3.25 -19.88 -4.90
CA PRO A 10 2.84 -18.48 -4.92
C PRO A 10 1.71 -18.20 -5.91
N ILE A 11 1.61 -18.95 -7.00
CA ILE A 11 0.46 -18.86 -7.92
C ILE A 11 -0.84 -19.26 -7.20
N CYS A 12 -0.84 -20.36 -6.45
CA CYS A 12 -2.01 -20.81 -5.69
C CYS A 12 -2.42 -19.81 -4.60
N GLU A 13 -1.45 -19.23 -3.89
CA GLU A 13 -1.71 -18.14 -2.93
C GLU A 13 -2.41 -16.96 -3.60
N ASP A 14 -1.86 -16.48 -4.72
CA ASP A 14 -2.41 -15.32 -5.42
C ASP A 14 -3.83 -15.58 -5.94
N ILE A 15 -4.09 -16.78 -6.49
CA ILE A 15 -5.44 -17.18 -6.92
C ILE A 15 -6.40 -17.13 -5.73
N GLY A 16 -6.06 -17.78 -4.61
CA GLY A 16 -6.90 -17.84 -3.43
C GLY A 16 -7.16 -16.46 -2.83
N ARG A 17 -6.12 -15.65 -2.66
CA ARG A 17 -6.22 -14.29 -2.12
C ARG A 17 -7.07 -13.39 -3.01
N GLN A 18 -6.88 -13.42 -4.32
CA GLN A 18 -7.68 -12.58 -5.23
C GLN A 18 -9.15 -13.01 -5.27
N LEU A 19 -9.44 -14.32 -5.20
CA LEU A 19 -10.81 -14.79 -5.07
C LEU A 19 -11.47 -14.30 -3.78
N LEU A 20 -10.75 -14.27 -2.66
CA LEU A 20 -11.28 -13.78 -1.38
C LEU A 20 -11.43 -12.26 -1.34
N CYS A 21 -10.46 -11.50 -1.85
CA CYS A 21 -10.48 -10.03 -1.79
C CYS A 21 -11.35 -9.39 -2.89
N TYR A 22 -11.41 -9.98 -4.07
CA TYR A 22 -12.01 -9.38 -5.26
C TYR A 22 -13.10 -10.25 -5.92
N GLY A 23 -13.34 -11.47 -5.43
CA GLY A 23 -14.30 -12.41 -6.03
C GLY A 23 -13.86 -12.98 -7.37
N ARG A 24 -12.68 -12.60 -7.89
CA ARG A 24 -12.14 -13.06 -9.17
C ARG A 24 -10.63 -12.96 -9.20
N ARG A 25 -10.01 -13.74 -10.07
CA ARG A 25 -8.60 -13.53 -10.46
C ARG A 25 -8.51 -12.42 -11.51
N ILE A 26 -7.74 -11.39 -11.22
CA ILE A 26 -7.45 -10.28 -12.13
C ILE A 26 -6.37 -10.75 -13.12
N PRO A 27 -6.63 -10.72 -14.44
CA PRO A 27 -5.63 -11.04 -15.44
C PRO A 27 -4.42 -10.09 -15.39
N VAL A 28 -3.24 -10.62 -15.71
CA VAL A 28 -1.98 -9.85 -15.69
C VAL A 28 -2.05 -8.61 -16.58
N HIS A 29 -2.59 -8.72 -17.80
CA HIS A 29 -2.69 -7.56 -18.72
C HIS A 29 -3.59 -6.45 -18.18
N GLU A 30 -4.67 -6.80 -17.46
CA GLU A 30 -5.56 -5.82 -16.82
C GLU A 30 -4.81 -5.10 -15.70
N LEU A 31 -4.07 -5.86 -14.88
CA LEU A 31 -3.23 -5.30 -13.81
C LEU A 31 -2.17 -4.35 -14.37
N GLU A 32 -1.46 -4.74 -15.43
CA GLU A 32 -0.45 -3.91 -16.10
C GLU A 32 -1.08 -2.61 -16.65
N THR A 33 -2.24 -2.71 -17.30
CA THR A 33 -2.97 -1.54 -17.81
C THR A 33 -3.35 -0.58 -16.68
N ARG A 34 -3.85 -1.11 -15.55
CA ARG A 34 -4.21 -0.30 -14.37
C ARG A 34 -2.99 0.35 -13.74
N ILE A 35 -1.84 -0.33 -13.67
CA ILE A 35 -0.59 0.23 -13.16
C ILE A 35 -0.11 1.37 -14.07
N ASN A 36 -0.10 1.15 -15.39
CA ASN A 36 0.35 2.14 -16.36
C ASN A 36 -0.58 3.35 -16.47
N ALA A 37 -1.85 3.22 -16.06
CA ALA A 37 -2.79 4.33 -15.99
C ALA A 37 -2.54 5.28 -14.80
N VAL A 38 -1.65 4.94 -13.86
CA VAL A 38 -1.33 5.79 -12.71
C VAL A 38 -0.34 6.87 -13.12
N ASP A 39 -0.76 8.13 -13.06
CA ASP A 39 0.05 9.30 -13.34
C ASP A 39 0.42 10.11 -12.08
N ALA A 40 1.24 11.15 -12.26
CA ALA A 40 1.71 11.99 -11.16
C ALA A 40 0.58 12.71 -10.42
N ASP A 41 -0.49 13.08 -11.12
CA ASP A 41 -1.65 13.75 -10.53
C ASP A 41 -2.49 12.78 -9.70
N THR A 42 -2.67 11.55 -10.17
CA THR A 42 -3.30 10.46 -9.41
C THR A 42 -2.54 10.21 -8.11
N ILE A 43 -1.21 10.11 -8.17
CA ILE A 43 -0.37 9.94 -6.97
C ILE A 43 -0.53 11.13 -6.02
N ARG A 44 -0.46 12.37 -6.52
CA ARG A 44 -0.64 13.57 -5.70
C ARG A 44 -2.02 13.61 -5.03
N CYS A 45 -3.07 13.23 -5.75
CA CYS A 45 -4.43 13.17 -5.24
C CYS A 45 -4.57 12.11 -4.13
N VAL A 46 -4.10 10.89 -4.39
CA VAL A 46 -4.16 9.79 -3.41
C VAL A 46 -3.32 10.11 -2.18
N SER A 47 -2.12 10.66 -2.34
CA SER A 47 -1.27 11.05 -1.20
C SER A 47 -1.94 12.11 -0.32
N LYS A 48 -2.56 13.13 -0.91
CA LYS A 48 -3.34 14.11 -0.14
C LYS A 48 -4.51 13.44 0.58
N ARG A 49 -5.21 12.51 -0.07
CA ARG A 49 -6.37 11.82 0.52
C ARG A 49 -5.99 10.89 1.68
N VAL A 50 -4.86 10.19 1.55
CA VAL A 50 -4.45 9.10 2.45
C VAL A 50 -3.57 9.58 3.60
N PHE A 51 -2.65 10.51 3.34
CA PHE A 51 -1.65 10.91 4.35
C PHE A 51 -1.99 12.22 5.04
N ARG A 52 -2.65 13.17 4.34
CA ARG A 52 -2.83 14.52 4.85
C ARG A 52 -4.06 14.62 5.75
N ASN A 53 -3.89 15.21 6.95
CA ASN A 53 -4.96 15.37 7.95
C ASN A 53 -5.70 14.07 8.28
N ARG A 54 -4.96 12.95 8.33
CA ARG A 54 -5.47 11.63 8.71
C ARG A 54 -4.91 11.19 10.06
N PRO A 55 -5.65 10.37 10.82
CA PRO A 55 -5.09 9.71 11.99
C PRO A 55 -3.92 8.82 11.56
N PHE A 56 -2.84 8.83 12.33
CA PHE A 56 -1.67 8.00 12.12
C PHE A 56 -1.44 7.11 13.34
N ALA A 57 -0.89 5.94 13.10
CA ALA A 57 -0.47 5.00 14.14
C ALA A 57 1.04 4.79 14.01
N TYR A 58 1.74 4.75 15.13
CA TYR A 58 3.17 4.46 15.16
C TYR A 58 3.50 3.58 16.37
N THR A 59 4.51 2.73 16.20
CA THR A 59 5.04 1.86 17.25
C THR A 59 6.55 2.05 17.29
N VAL A 60 7.09 2.29 18.48
CA VAL A 60 8.53 2.45 18.69
C VAL A 60 9.00 1.30 19.56
N VAL A 61 10.06 0.62 19.13
CA VAL A 61 10.65 -0.51 19.86
C VAL A 61 12.11 -0.19 20.15
N GLY A 62 12.55 -0.45 21.38
CA GLY A 62 13.91 -0.14 21.83
C GLY A 62 13.98 1.16 22.62
N ARG A 63 15.06 1.93 22.43
CA ARG A 63 15.31 3.16 23.19
C ARG A 63 14.46 4.31 22.67
N THR A 64 13.45 4.72 23.44
CA THR A 64 12.41 5.67 23.03
C THR A 64 12.72 7.13 23.32
N SER A 65 13.83 7.44 24.00
CA SER A 65 14.20 8.79 24.43
C SER A 65 14.34 9.78 23.27
N ASP A 66 14.79 9.29 22.11
CA ASP A 66 15.15 10.13 20.97
C ASP A 66 14.00 10.19 19.94
N TRP A 67 12.86 9.55 20.22
CA TRP A 67 11.71 9.52 19.33
C TRP A 67 10.90 10.82 19.42
N PRO A 68 10.53 11.44 18.28
CA PRO A 68 9.72 12.65 18.30
C PRO A 68 8.34 12.42 18.93
N GLY A 69 7.87 13.41 19.68
CA GLY A 69 6.54 13.37 20.28
C GLY A 69 5.42 13.29 19.24
N SER A 70 4.30 12.66 19.59
CA SER A 70 3.15 12.48 18.70
C SER A 70 2.65 13.79 18.08
N LYS A 71 2.64 14.90 18.85
CA LYS A 71 2.23 16.23 18.34
C LYS A 71 3.09 16.71 17.19
N TYR A 72 4.42 16.56 17.29
CA TYR A 72 5.35 16.96 16.24
C TYR A 72 5.08 16.20 14.94
N ILE A 73 4.83 14.88 15.04
CA ILE A 73 4.51 14.03 13.90
C ILE A 73 3.15 14.43 13.31
N ALA A 74 2.16 14.67 14.16
CA ALA A 74 0.82 15.11 13.74
C ALA A 74 0.88 16.43 12.95
N ASP A 75 1.61 17.42 13.47
CA ASP A 75 1.75 18.73 12.82
C ASP A 75 2.49 18.64 11.48
N SER A 76 3.46 17.72 11.36
CA SER A 76 4.17 17.47 10.10
C SER A 76 3.29 16.82 9.01
N LEU A 77 2.19 16.17 9.40
CA LEU A 77 1.27 15.45 8.50
C LEU A 77 -0.03 16.25 8.21
N ARG A 78 -0.12 17.49 8.69
CA ARG A 78 -1.22 18.42 8.38
C ARG A 78 -1.17 18.97 6.95
#